data_AF-A0A535UJJ9-F1
#
_entry.id   AF-A0A535UJJ9-F1
#
_cell.length_a   1.000
_cell.length_b   1.000
_cell.length_c   1.000
_cell.angle_alpha   90.00
_cell.angle_beta   90.00
_cell.angle_gamma   90.00
#
_symmetry.space_group_name_H-M   'P 1'
#
loop_
_entity.id
_entity.type
_entity.pdbx_description
1 polymer ?
#
loop_
_entity_poly.entity_id
_entity_poly.type
_entity_poly.pdbx_seq_one_letter_code
_entity_poly.pdbx_strand_id
1 'polypeptide(L)'
;MIVNNFRGDPRLFEDGAAFLERRARIPVLGVVPHLEGLRLAQEDSLGLHAMNGAGPGAAPVIDVALVGLPRISNFDDCDPLLREPGVGVRLVDRGELLGDPDLVVLPGTKTSRTDLEAARGCGLATALRAARRRGTAVLGVCGGMQLLGRAI
;
A
#
# COMPACT_ATOMS: atom_id res chain seq x y z
N MET A 1 -23.03 16.49 1.67
CA MET A 1 -21.81 16.19 0.89
C MET A 1 -20.70 17.11 1.34
N ILE A 2 -19.47 16.61 1.41
CA ILE A 2 -18.27 17.42 1.63
C ILE A 2 -17.41 17.27 0.38
N VAL A 3 -16.93 18.39 -0.17
CA VAL A 3 -15.99 18.40 -1.30
C VAL A 3 -14.59 18.56 -0.73
N ASN A 4 -13.70 17.60 -0.95
CA ASN A 4 -12.32 17.64 -0.44
C ASN A 4 -11.30 17.98 -1.54
N ASN A 5 -10.04 18.16 -1.14
CA ASN A 5 -8.91 18.37 -2.03
C ASN A 5 -9.03 19.60 -2.95
N PHE A 6 -9.75 20.65 -2.49
CA PHE A 6 -9.99 21.84 -3.27
C PHE A 6 -8.74 22.75 -3.32
N ARG A 7 -8.28 23.12 -4.51
CA ARG A 7 -7.13 24.01 -4.70
C ARG A 7 -7.61 25.41 -5.09
N GLY A 8 -7.12 26.43 -4.39
CA GLY A 8 -7.52 27.83 -4.60
C GLY A 8 -8.48 28.33 -3.52
N ASP A 9 -9.13 29.46 -3.78
CA ASP A 9 -10.07 30.10 -2.86
C ASP A 9 -11.42 29.35 -2.84
N PRO A 10 -11.82 28.71 -1.72
CA PRO A 10 -13.09 27.96 -1.63
C PRO A 10 -14.33 28.80 -1.94
N ARG A 11 -14.28 30.12 -1.78
CA ARG A 11 -15.39 31.03 -2.12
C ARG A 11 -15.71 31.03 -3.61
N LEU A 12 -14.75 30.65 -4.46
CA LEU A 12 -14.96 30.54 -5.91
C LEU A 12 -15.71 29.26 -6.31
N PHE A 13 -16.06 28.39 -5.35
CA PHE A 13 -16.75 27.12 -5.63
C PHE A 13 -18.27 27.18 -5.49
N GLU A 14 -18.87 28.35 -5.23
CA GLU A 14 -20.31 28.52 -5.00
C GLU A 14 -21.16 27.96 -6.17
N ASP A 15 -20.80 28.29 -7.41
CA ASP A 15 -21.49 27.78 -8.61
C ASP A 15 -21.38 26.25 -8.74
N GLY A 16 -20.21 25.70 -8.40
CA GLY A 16 -19.95 24.26 -8.39
C GLY A 16 -20.78 23.54 -7.35
N ALA A 17 -20.89 24.11 -6.14
CA ALA A 17 -21.74 23.58 -5.08
C ALA A 17 -23.21 23.57 -5.51
N ALA A 18 -23.74 24.67 -6.04
CA ALA A 18 -25.12 24.77 -6.49
C ALA A 18 -25.43 23.77 -7.64
N PHE A 19 -24.50 23.56 -8.56
CA PHE A 19 -24.62 22.53 -9.60
C PHE A 19 -24.74 21.13 -9.01
N LEU A 20 -23.85 20.79 -8.08
CA LEU A 20 -23.81 19.48 -7.42
C LEU A 20 -25.09 19.21 -6.61
N GLU A 21 -25.57 20.19 -5.86
CA GLU A 21 -26.82 20.06 -5.08
C GLU A 21 -28.02 19.80 -5.98
N ARG A 22 -28.15 20.52 -7.10
CA ARG A 22 -29.23 20.29 -8.07
C ARG A 22 -29.17 18.90 -8.66
N ARG A 23 -27.97 18.42 -9.02
CA ARG A 23 -27.77 17.15 -9.73
C ARG A 23 -27.84 15.93 -8.81
N ALA A 24 -27.32 16.04 -7.60
CA ALA A 24 -27.22 14.96 -6.62
C ALA A 24 -28.39 14.94 -5.62
N ARG A 25 -29.13 16.06 -5.50
CA ARG A 25 -30.25 16.22 -4.55
C ARG A 25 -29.83 16.05 -3.09
N ILE A 26 -28.56 16.35 -2.79
CA ILE A 26 -27.95 16.28 -1.45
C ILE A 26 -27.23 17.62 -1.21
N PRO A 27 -27.38 18.25 -0.03
CA PRO A 27 -26.74 19.54 0.25
C PRO A 27 -25.21 19.41 0.28
N VAL A 28 -24.51 20.44 -0.18
CA VAL A 28 -23.07 20.61 0.00
C VAL A 28 -22.85 21.34 1.32
N LEU A 29 -22.30 20.64 2.31
CA LEU A 29 -22.09 21.15 3.67
C LEU A 29 -20.83 22.01 3.79
N GLY A 30 -19.92 21.91 2.82
CA GLY A 30 -18.69 22.70 2.80
C GLY A 30 -17.62 22.11 1.90
N VAL A 31 -16.53 22.87 1.80
CA VAL A 31 -15.33 22.53 1.02
C VAL A 31 -14.14 22.40 1.98
N VAL A 32 -13.43 21.29 1.93
CA VAL A 32 -12.15 21.09 2.62
C VAL A 32 -11.03 21.48 1.66
N PRO A 33 -10.24 22.54 1.98
CA PRO A 33 -9.15 22.96 1.13
C PRO A 33 -8.08 21.87 1.04
N HIS A 34 -7.24 21.95 0.01
CA HIS A 34 -6.05 21.13 -0.11
C HIS A 34 -5.12 21.44 1.07
N LEU A 35 -4.96 20.46 1.96
CA LEU A 35 -4.08 20.58 3.12
C LEU A 35 -2.69 20.09 2.73
N GLU A 36 -1.73 21.00 2.62
CA GLU A 36 -0.34 20.64 2.37
C GLU A 36 0.23 19.80 3.52
N GLY A 37 0.95 18.74 3.18
CA GLY A 37 1.52 17.82 4.17
C GLY A 37 0.50 16.89 4.83
N LEU A 38 -0.78 16.92 4.45
CA LEU A 38 -1.75 15.90 4.86
C LEU A 38 -1.42 14.58 4.17
N ARG A 39 -0.92 13.62 4.93
CA ARG A 39 -0.51 12.30 4.43
C ARG A 39 -1.63 11.30 4.65
N LEU A 40 -2.63 11.34 3.77
CA LEU A 40 -3.67 10.31 3.70
C LEU A 40 -3.13 9.05 3.05
N ALA A 41 -3.64 7.90 3.49
CA ALA A 41 -3.42 6.63 2.81
C ALA A 41 -3.82 6.73 1.33
N GLN A 42 -2.99 6.17 0.44
CA GLN A 42 -3.35 6.06 -0.97
C GLN A 42 -4.41 4.96 -1.10
N GLU A 43 -5.63 5.33 -1.48
CA GLU A 43 -6.74 4.37 -1.65
C GLU A 43 -6.63 3.56 -2.95
N ASP A 44 -5.84 4.03 -3.93
CA ASP A 44 -5.68 3.39 -5.23
C ASP A 44 -4.29 2.74 -5.42
N SER A 45 -4.21 1.85 -6.41
CA SER A 45 -2.98 1.12 -6.72
C SER A 45 -1.89 2.00 -7.36
N LEU A 46 -2.15 3.27 -7.68
CA LEU A 46 -1.13 4.15 -8.25
C LEU A 46 -0.05 4.50 -7.20
N GLY A 47 -0.45 4.54 -5.92
CA GLY A 47 0.48 4.71 -4.80
C GLY A 47 1.49 3.57 -4.64
N LEU A 48 1.23 2.40 -5.23
CA LEU A 48 2.08 1.20 -5.05
C LEU A 48 3.49 1.39 -5.63
N HIS A 49 3.61 2.10 -6.76
CA HIS A 49 4.93 2.39 -7.36
C HIS A 49 5.75 3.40 -6.55
N ALA A 50 5.09 4.21 -5.70
CA ALA A 50 5.77 5.14 -4.80
C ALA A 50 6.34 4.43 -3.54
N MET A 51 6.11 3.12 -3.37
CA MET A 51 6.59 2.36 -2.21
C MET A 51 8.05 1.93 -2.28
N ASN A 52 8.78 2.31 -3.33
CA ASN A 52 10.22 2.08 -3.40
C ASN A 52 10.94 3.29 -2.80
N GLY A 53 11.60 3.09 -1.65
CA GLY A 53 12.35 4.15 -1.00
C GLY A 53 12.97 3.77 0.32
N ALA A 54 13.96 4.55 0.75
CA ALA A 54 14.45 4.54 2.11
C ALA A 54 13.82 5.68 2.90
N GLY A 55 13.55 5.45 4.18
CA GLY A 55 13.15 6.52 5.09
C GLY A 55 14.19 7.65 5.14
N PRO A 56 13.79 8.87 5.59
CA PRO A 56 14.71 10.00 5.67
C PRO A 56 15.89 9.71 6.62
N GLY A 57 17.12 9.86 6.14
CA GLY A 57 18.34 9.64 6.95
C GLY A 57 19.48 8.92 6.21
N ALA A 58 20.35 8.26 6.98
CA ALA A 58 21.46 7.44 6.47
C ALA A 58 20.98 6.24 5.64
N ALA A 59 21.91 5.54 4.98
CA ALA A 59 21.60 4.33 4.20
C ALA A 59 20.79 3.32 5.04
N PRO A 60 19.80 2.64 4.44
CA PRO A 60 18.92 1.74 5.18
C PRO A 60 19.74 0.62 5.83
N VAL A 61 19.46 0.36 7.11
CA VAL A 61 20.06 -0.70 7.93
C VAL A 61 19.17 -1.94 7.95
N ILE A 62 17.85 -1.76 7.74
CA ILE A 62 16.85 -2.83 7.66
C ILE A 62 16.24 -2.85 6.25
N ASP A 63 16.32 -3.98 5.55
CA ASP A 63 15.67 -4.23 4.24
C ASP A 63 14.32 -4.93 4.42
N VAL A 64 13.25 -4.26 4.00
CA VAL A 64 11.88 -4.77 3.99
C VAL A 64 11.42 -5.00 2.55
N ALA A 65 11.18 -6.27 2.22
CA ALA A 65 10.54 -6.65 0.98
C ALA A 65 9.01 -6.70 1.15
N LEU A 66 8.30 -5.74 0.56
CA LEU A 66 6.85 -5.75 0.47
C LEU A 66 6.40 -6.54 -0.76
N VAL A 67 5.60 -7.59 -0.57
CA VAL A 67 5.15 -8.43 -1.69
C VAL A 67 4.03 -7.76 -2.48
N GLY A 68 4.31 -7.47 -3.75
CA GLY A 68 3.36 -6.91 -4.71
C GLY A 68 2.44 -7.97 -5.30
N LEU A 69 1.38 -8.35 -4.58
CA LEU A 69 0.36 -9.27 -5.08
C LEU A 69 -0.51 -8.60 -6.16
N PRO A 70 -1.00 -9.34 -7.19
CA PRO A 70 -1.81 -8.75 -8.26
C PRO A 70 -3.09 -8.05 -7.76
N ARG A 71 -3.67 -8.53 -6.66
CA ARG A 71 -4.87 -7.96 -6.04
C ARG A 71 -4.59 -7.50 -4.62
N ILE A 72 -3.40 -6.96 -4.42
CA ILE A 72 -2.98 -6.32 -3.18
C ILE A 72 -4.04 -5.35 -2.65
N SER A 73 -4.23 -5.38 -1.35
CA SER A 73 -5.06 -4.43 -0.60
C SER A 73 -4.31 -4.00 0.66
N ASN A 74 -4.67 -2.84 1.20
CA ASN A 74 -4.12 -2.34 2.46
C ASN A 74 -2.58 -2.27 2.44
N PHE A 75 -1.97 -1.93 1.30
CA PHE A 75 -0.52 -1.81 1.19
C PHE A 75 0.02 -0.59 1.96
N ASP A 76 -0.83 0.40 2.17
CA ASP A 76 -0.65 1.57 3.01
C ASP A 76 -0.42 1.21 4.49
N ASP A 77 -0.75 -0.01 4.93
CA ASP A 77 -0.32 -0.53 6.23
C ASP A 77 1.21 -0.52 6.39
N CYS A 78 1.96 -0.49 5.28
CA CYS A 78 3.42 -0.39 5.27
C CYS A 78 3.96 1.05 5.16
N ASP A 79 3.10 2.06 5.03
CA ASP A 79 3.51 3.48 5.00
C ASP A 79 4.34 3.90 6.23
N PRO A 80 4.08 3.41 7.45
CA PRO A 80 4.93 3.73 8.60
C PRO A 80 6.38 3.27 8.41
N LEU A 81 6.60 2.11 7.77
CA LEU A 81 7.94 1.58 7.51
C LEU A 81 8.73 2.44 6.52
N LEU A 82 8.05 2.98 5.50
CA LEU A 82 8.66 3.92 4.54
C LEU A 82 9.14 5.22 5.20
N ARG A 83 8.60 5.55 6.38
CA ARG A 83 8.88 6.79 7.10
C ARG A 83 9.88 6.59 8.24
N GLU A 84 10.15 5.34 8.59
CA GLU A 84 11.05 5.00 9.68
C GLU A 84 12.51 5.21 9.25
N PRO A 85 13.28 6.07 9.94
CA PRO A 85 14.69 6.27 9.62
C PRO A 85 15.48 4.96 9.66
N GLY A 86 16.28 4.71 8.63
CA GLY A 86 17.09 3.48 8.54
C GLY A 86 16.33 2.24 8.07
N VAL A 87 15.05 2.35 7.71
CA VAL A 87 14.29 1.27 7.06
C VAL A 87 14.18 1.55 5.56
N GLY A 88 14.57 0.56 4.77
CA GLY A 88 14.35 0.52 3.32
C GLY A 88 13.15 -0.36 3.01
N VAL A 89 12.21 0.14 2.22
CA VAL A 89 11.09 -0.65 1.71
C VAL A 89 11.18 -0.73 0.20
N ARG A 90 11.03 -1.94 -0.33
CA ARG A 90 10.97 -2.19 -1.77
C ARG A 90 9.84 -3.14 -2.11
N LEU A 91 9.16 -2.85 -3.20
CA LEU A 91 8.14 -3.72 -3.74
C LEU A 91 8.77 -4.90 -4.49
N VAL A 92 8.30 -6.11 -4.24
CA VAL A 92 8.77 -7.34 -4.88
C VAL A 92 7.59 -8.14 -5.42
N ASP A 93 7.53 -8.32 -6.73
CA ASP A 93 6.46 -9.03 -7.43
C ASP A 93 6.91 -10.37 -8.05
N ARG A 94 8.22 -10.67 -8.04
CA ARG A 94 8.83 -11.89 -8.57
C ARG A 94 9.80 -12.53 -7.60
N GLY A 95 9.83 -13.85 -7.57
CA GLY A 95 10.68 -14.61 -6.65
C GLY A 95 12.17 -14.33 -6.80
N GLU A 96 12.65 -14.11 -8.03
CA GLU A 96 14.05 -13.80 -8.32
C GLU A 96 14.51 -12.44 -7.78
N LEU A 97 13.57 -11.51 -7.56
CA LEU A 97 13.84 -10.18 -7.03
C LEU A 97 13.80 -10.14 -5.49
N LEU A 98 13.46 -11.25 -4.82
CA LEU A 98 13.31 -11.26 -3.37
C LEU A 98 14.63 -11.01 -2.64
N GLY A 99 15.74 -11.59 -3.09
CA GLY A 99 17.04 -11.45 -2.42
C GLY A 99 17.06 -12.03 -1.00
N ASP A 100 17.74 -11.32 -0.09
CA ASP A 100 17.92 -11.68 1.32
C ASP A 100 17.50 -10.53 2.26
N PRO A 101 16.21 -10.17 2.30
CA PRO A 101 15.73 -9.09 3.16
C PRO A 101 15.72 -9.55 4.63
N ASP A 102 15.74 -8.58 5.54
CA ASP A 102 15.55 -8.82 6.97
C ASP A 102 14.09 -9.20 7.28
N LEU A 103 13.16 -8.59 6.55
CA LEU A 103 11.71 -8.81 6.68
C LEU A 103 11.04 -8.93 5.31
N VAL A 104 10.16 -9.92 5.16
CA VAL A 104 9.18 -9.97 4.07
C VAL A 104 7.79 -9.68 4.62
N VAL A 105 7.11 -8.70 4.03
CA VAL A 105 5.71 -8.38 4.35
C VAL A 105 4.80 -8.88 3.23
N LEU A 106 3.83 -9.72 3.60
CA LEU A 106 2.71 -10.13 2.77
C LEU A 106 1.49 -9.28 3.17
N PRO A 107 1.13 -8.26 2.37
CA PRO A 107 0.00 -7.39 2.66
C PRO A 107 -1.34 -8.11 2.41
N GLY A 108 -2.43 -7.39 2.63
CA GLY A 108 -3.77 -7.89 2.31
C GLY A 108 -3.92 -8.24 0.82
N THR A 109 -4.86 -9.13 0.52
CA THR A 109 -5.30 -9.44 -0.83
C THR A 109 -6.82 -9.50 -0.89
N LYS A 110 -7.39 -9.02 -1.98
CA LYS A 110 -8.82 -9.11 -2.25
C LYS A 110 -9.26 -10.54 -2.58
N THR A 111 -8.34 -11.42 -3.01
CA THR A 111 -8.65 -12.83 -3.31
C THR A 111 -7.46 -13.76 -3.00
N SER A 112 -7.46 -14.35 -1.81
CA SER A 112 -6.34 -15.18 -1.34
C SER A 112 -6.02 -16.37 -2.23
N ARG A 113 -7.03 -17.05 -2.79
CA ARG A 113 -6.81 -18.21 -3.68
C ARG A 113 -6.05 -17.83 -4.95
N THR A 114 -6.53 -16.85 -5.69
CA THR A 114 -5.94 -16.50 -7.00
C THR A 114 -4.58 -15.82 -6.83
N ASP A 115 -4.37 -15.07 -5.76
CA ASP A 115 -3.06 -14.46 -5.48
C ASP A 115 -2.05 -15.50 -4.96
N LEU A 116 -2.48 -16.56 -4.26
CA LEU A 116 -1.62 -17.70 -3.96
C LEU A 116 -1.12 -18.40 -5.25
N GLU A 117 -2.02 -18.61 -6.21
CA GLU A 117 -1.67 -19.19 -7.51
C GLU A 117 -0.68 -18.31 -8.27
N ALA A 118 -0.91 -16.99 -8.29
CA ALA A 118 0.01 -16.02 -8.89
C ALA A 118 1.40 -16.04 -8.22
N ALA A 119 1.45 -16.01 -6.89
CA ALA A 119 2.70 -16.07 -6.12
C ALA A 119 3.47 -17.37 -6.36
N ARG A 120 2.79 -18.49 -6.61
CA ARG A 120 3.43 -19.74 -7.04
C ARG A 120 3.96 -19.63 -8.47
N GLY A 121 3.16 -19.06 -9.38
CA GLY A 121 3.51 -18.91 -10.79
C GLY A 121 4.73 -18.02 -11.06
N CYS A 122 4.90 -16.93 -10.30
CA CYS A 122 6.08 -16.04 -10.42
C CYS A 122 7.24 -16.42 -9.48
N GLY A 123 7.18 -17.59 -8.83
CA GLY A 123 8.25 -18.09 -7.96
C GLY A 123 8.35 -17.44 -6.58
N LEU A 124 7.54 -16.42 -6.26
CA LEU A 124 7.51 -15.77 -4.94
C LEU A 124 7.29 -16.77 -3.80
N ALA A 125 6.36 -17.71 -3.95
CA ALA A 125 6.07 -18.71 -2.91
C ALA A 125 7.28 -19.62 -2.63
N THR A 126 8.10 -19.91 -3.64
CA THR A 126 9.32 -20.70 -3.48
C THR A 126 10.43 -19.88 -2.83
N ALA A 127 10.62 -18.65 -3.30
CA ALA A 127 11.60 -17.71 -2.75
C ALA A 127 11.33 -17.40 -1.27
N LEU A 128 10.06 -17.15 -0.91
CA LEU A 128 9.64 -16.88 0.47
C LEU A 128 9.95 -18.03 1.42
N ARG A 129 9.67 -19.28 0.99
CA ARG A 129 10.02 -20.47 1.79
C ARG A 129 11.53 -20.60 1.96
N ALA A 130 12.31 -20.28 0.93
CA ALA A 130 13.77 -20.31 1.01
C ALA A 130 14.31 -19.23 1.96
N ALA A 131 13.81 -17.99 1.86
CA ALA A 131 14.15 -16.91 2.79
C ALA A 131 13.82 -17.28 4.24
N ARG A 132 12.62 -17.84 4.48
CA ARG A 132 12.23 -18.28 5.83
C ARG A 132 13.16 -19.35 6.40
N ARG A 133 13.62 -20.30 5.58
CA ARG A 133 14.61 -21.31 5.99
C ARG A 133 15.97 -20.71 6.33
N ARG A 134 16.33 -19.58 5.72
CA ARG A 134 17.56 -18.83 6.05
C ARG A 134 17.42 -17.94 7.29
N GLY A 135 16.22 -17.84 7.86
CA GLY A 135 15.95 -17.09 9.09
C GLY A 135 15.25 -15.75 8.89
N THR A 136 15.02 -15.31 7.64
CA THR A 136 14.27 -14.08 7.33
C THR A 136 12.92 -14.07 8.05
N ALA A 137 12.56 -12.92 8.63
CA ALA A 137 11.26 -12.72 9.24
C ALA A 137 10.18 -12.60 8.16
N VAL A 138 8.99 -13.15 8.42
CA VAL A 138 7.86 -13.06 7.49
C VAL A 138 6.62 -12.62 8.26
N LEU A 139 6.04 -11.49 7.85
CA LEU A 139 4.82 -10.93 8.40
C LEU A 139 3.71 -11.05 7.36
N GLY A 140 2.60 -11.69 7.74
CA GLY A 140 1.38 -11.69 6.94
C GLY A 140 0.32 -10.83 7.59
N VAL A 141 -0.34 -9.98 6.80
CA VAL A 141 -1.43 -9.10 7.25
C VAL A 141 -2.72 -9.50 6.54
N CYS A 142 -3.79 -9.74 7.30
CA CYS A 142 -5.11 -10.11 6.76
C CYS A 142 -5.03 -11.26 5.73
N GLY A 143 -5.40 -11.02 4.46
CA GLY A 143 -5.28 -12.01 3.37
C GLY A 143 -3.86 -12.56 3.20
N GLY A 144 -2.82 -11.74 3.42
CA GLY A 144 -1.43 -12.19 3.40
C GLY A 144 -1.10 -13.20 4.49
N MET A 145 -1.75 -13.11 5.66
CA MET A 145 -1.64 -14.13 6.71
C MET A 145 -2.30 -15.45 6.29
N GLN A 146 -3.42 -15.39 5.57
CA GLN A 146 -4.07 -16.59 5.02
C GLN A 146 -3.15 -17.31 4.02
N LEU A 147 -2.39 -16.57 3.20
CA LEU A 147 -1.41 -17.15 2.27
C LEU A 147 -0.29 -17.96 2.98
N LEU A 148 0.01 -17.63 4.23
CA LEU A 148 0.97 -18.36 5.08
C LEU A 148 0.36 -19.58 5.77
N GLY A 149 -0.97 -19.69 5.75
CA GLY A 149 -1.72 -20.77 6.36
C GLY A 149 -1.53 -22.13 5.67
N ARG A 150 -2.05 -23.18 6.31
CA ARG A 150 -2.08 -24.53 5.74
C ARG A 150 -3.31 -24.77 4.84
N ALA A 151 -4.31 -23.91 4.93
CA ALA A 151 -5.56 -23.93 4.17
C ALA A 151 -6.06 -22.49 3.94
N ILE A 152 -6.77 -22.29 2.83
CA ILE A 152 -7.40 -21.03 2.41
C ILE A 152 -8.83 -21.33 1.97
#